data_AF-A0A957M792-F1
#
_entry.id   AF-A0A957M792-F1
#
_cell.length_a   1.000
_cell.length_b   1.000
_cell.length_c   1.000
_cell.angle_alpha   90.00
_cell.angle_beta   90.00
_cell.angle_gamma   90.00
#
_symmetry.space_group_name_H-M   'P 1'
#
loop_
_entity.id
_entity.type
_entity.pdbx_description
1 polymer ?
#
loop_
_entity_poly.entity_id
_entity_poly.type
_entity_poly.pdbx_seq_one_letter_code
_entity_poly.pdbx_strand_id
1 'polypeptide(L)'
;MAVLAEAYTLFDLIYDSMYQLELDGTYTPELAESVDVSEDGTVWTFKLRDGFTFHDGTPLTAEDVAFSYNFYKNHEEFPFLNVYTAYFDTIEATDESTVVITLSEAIPNMESQLIYLYALPKHIWEAYDAEGAADFANDEMVGSGAFRLAQYEQNQFVQLAAVKDHPLYPPKIDGAIFQTFDNQDGLVQALRTGQVDMIMEMPA
;
A
#
# COMPACT_ATOMS: atom_id res chain seq x y z
N MET A 1 7.76 6.33 15.97
CA MET A 1 8.07 5.24 15.03
C MET A 1 6.98 4.17 15.03
N ALA A 2 6.51 3.67 16.19
CA ALA A 2 5.40 2.70 16.27
C ALA A 2 4.11 3.12 15.52
N VAL A 3 3.64 4.36 15.68
CA VAL A 3 2.46 4.89 14.96
C VAL A 3 2.64 4.88 13.44
N LEU A 4 3.87 5.08 12.95
CA LEU A 4 4.16 5.01 11.51
C LEU A 4 4.22 3.56 11.02
N ALA A 5 4.77 2.63 11.82
CA ALA A 5 4.81 1.21 11.48
C ALA A 5 3.42 0.58 11.44
N GLU A 6 2.54 0.95 12.38
CA GLU A 6 1.12 0.55 12.37
C GLU A 6 0.39 1.08 11.13
N ALA A 7 0.68 2.33 10.73
CA ALA A 7 0.14 2.90 9.49
C ALA A 7 0.60 2.11 8.25
N TYR A 8 1.90 1.82 8.10
CA TYR A 8 2.39 0.99 6.98
C TYR A 8 1.78 -0.42 6.99
N THR A 9 1.67 -1.04 8.16
CA THR A 9 1.04 -2.38 8.27
C THR A 9 -0.42 -2.34 7.81
N LEU A 10 -1.17 -1.30 8.16
CA LEU A 10 -2.55 -1.15 7.69
C LEU A 10 -2.60 -0.90 6.18
N PHE A 11 -1.70 -0.09 5.64
CA PHE A 11 -1.64 0.19 4.21
C PHE A 11 -1.28 -1.07 3.41
N ASP A 12 -0.27 -1.84 3.82
CA ASP A 12 0.12 -3.11 3.19
C ASP A 12 -1.04 -4.12 3.15
N LEU A 13 -1.92 -4.10 4.15
CA LEU A 13 -3.08 -5.00 4.18
C LEU A 13 -4.23 -4.52 3.29
N ILE A 14 -4.35 -3.20 3.09
CA ILE A 14 -5.48 -2.57 2.40
C ILE A 14 -5.20 -2.28 0.93
N TYR A 15 -3.95 -1.99 0.55
CA TYR A 15 -3.57 -1.60 -0.80
C TYR A 15 -2.41 -2.48 -1.29
N ASP A 16 -2.50 -2.94 -2.53
CA ASP A 16 -1.39 -3.68 -3.15
C ASP A 16 -0.36 -2.71 -3.74
N SER A 17 0.84 -3.24 -3.99
CA SER A 17 1.91 -2.51 -4.66
C SER A 17 2.54 -3.35 -5.79
N MET A 18 3.54 -2.80 -6.49
CA MET A 18 4.20 -3.55 -7.58
C MET A 18 4.95 -4.78 -7.08
N TYR A 19 5.47 -4.71 -5.85
CA TYR A 19 6.29 -5.75 -5.23
C TYR A 19 5.85 -6.02 -3.80
N GLN A 20 5.93 -7.28 -3.39
CA GLN A 20 5.73 -7.70 -2.01
C GLN A 20 7.08 -8.06 -1.38
N LEU A 21 7.28 -7.69 -0.11
CA LEU A 21 8.35 -8.23 0.72
C LEU A 21 7.93 -9.59 1.28
N GLU A 22 8.70 -10.63 0.96
CA GLU A 22 8.49 -11.98 1.43
C GLU A 22 9.18 -12.24 2.79
N LEU A 23 8.74 -13.29 3.48
CA LEU A 23 9.28 -13.66 4.81
C LEU A 23 10.77 -14.01 4.80
N ASP A 24 11.32 -14.42 3.66
CA ASP A 24 12.75 -14.69 3.48
C ASP A 24 13.58 -13.44 3.15
N GLY A 25 12.93 -12.27 3.09
CA GLY A 25 13.54 -10.98 2.79
C GLY A 25 13.70 -10.68 1.29
N THR A 26 13.16 -11.54 0.42
CA THR A 26 13.15 -11.28 -1.03
C THR A 26 11.97 -10.40 -1.43
N TYR A 27 12.14 -9.68 -2.55
CA TYR A 27 11.06 -8.91 -3.16
C TYR A 27 10.51 -9.69 -4.35
N THR A 28 9.19 -9.90 -4.40
CA THR A 28 8.54 -10.62 -5.50
C THR A 28 7.47 -9.73 -6.15
N PRO A 29 7.26 -9.83 -7.48
CA PRO A 29 6.20 -9.08 -8.14
C PRO A 29 4.80 -9.46 -7.62
N GLU A 30 4.00 -8.45 -7.27
CA GLU A 30 2.61 -8.59 -6.80
C GLU A 30 1.62 -8.12 -7.89
N LEU A 31 1.35 -6.81 -7.97
CA LEU A 31 0.52 -6.23 -9.03
C LEU A 31 1.16 -6.44 -10.41
N ALA A 32 2.49 -6.44 -10.47
CA ALA A 32 3.22 -6.76 -11.68
C ALA A 32 3.24 -8.28 -11.93
N GLU A 33 2.93 -8.69 -13.16
CA GLU A 33 3.23 -10.03 -13.66
C GLU A 33 4.69 -10.14 -14.11
N SER A 34 5.21 -9.08 -14.73
CA SER A 34 6.59 -9.04 -15.23
C SER A 34 7.14 -7.62 -15.22
N VAL A 35 8.47 -7.53 -15.16
CA VAL A 35 9.22 -6.28 -15.26
C VAL A 35 10.33 -6.44 -16.29
N ASP A 36 10.50 -5.42 -17.13
CA ASP A 36 11.67 -5.26 -18.01
C ASP A 36 12.40 -3.98 -17.61
N VAL A 37 13.73 -4.06 -17.50
CA VAL A 37 14.57 -2.93 -17.06
C VAL A 37 15.62 -2.66 -18.14
N SER A 38 15.75 -1.39 -18.55
CA SER A 38 16.76 -0.97 -19.53
C SER A 38 18.18 -1.29 -19.05
N GLU A 39 19.13 -1.41 -20.00
CA GLU A 39 20.53 -1.73 -19.69
C GLU A 39 21.19 -0.74 -18.72
N ASP A 40 20.77 0.53 -18.74
CA ASP A 40 21.26 1.58 -17.85
C ASP A 40 20.48 1.68 -16.53
N GLY A 41 19.44 0.88 -16.33
CA GLY A 41 18.63 0.84 -15.11
C GLY A 41 17.66 2.00 -14.93
N THR A 42 17.46 2.83 -15.96
CA THR A 42 16.66 4.07 -15.86
C THR A 42 15.22 3.94 -16.39
N VAL A 43 14.90 2.91 -17.16
CA VAL A 43 13.53 2.67 -17.65
C VAL A 43 13.05 1.32 -17.14
N TRP A 44 11.95 1.35 -16.38
CA TRP A 44 11.29 0.17 -15.85
C TRP A 44 9.90 0.04 -16.49
N THR A 45 9.67 -1.07 -17.19
CA THR A 45 8.39 -1.38 -17.83
C THR A 45 7.72 -2.53 -17.10
N PHE A 46 6.60 -2.25 -16.45
CA PHE A 46 5.79 -3.23 -15.74
C PHE A 46 4.60 -3.65 -16.59
N LYS A 47 4.35 -4.96 -16.65
CA LYS A 47 3.07 -5.52 -17.10
C LYS A 47 2.28 -5.95 -15.87
N LEU A 48 1.07 -5.43 -15.72
CA LEU A 48 0.19 -5.75 -14.61
C LEU A 48 -0.45 -7.12 -14.81
N ARG A 49 -0.72 -7.78 -13.69
CA ARG A 49 -1.47 -9.02 -13.63
C ARG A 49 -2.97 -8.73 -13.77
N ASP A 50 -3.66 -9.57 -14.52
CA ASP A 50 -5.12 -9.52 -14.62
C ASP A 50 -5.82 -9.96 -13.32
N GLY A 51 -7.02 -9.44 -13.08
CA GLY A 51 -7.92 -9.91 -12.03
C GLY A 51 -7.85 -9.17 -10.71
N PHE A 52 -7.04 -8.10 -10.61
CA PHE A 52 -7.08 -7.18 -9.49
C PHE A 52 -8.26 -6.20 -9.60
N THR A 53 -8.93 -5.99 -8.49
CA THR A 53 -10.02 -5.02 -8.34
C THR A 53 -9.85 -4.28 -7.02
N PHE A 54 -10.24 -3.02 -6.99
CA PHE A 54 -10.44 -2.32 -5.74
C PHE A 54 -11.61 -2.94 -4.96
N HIS A 55 -11.68 -2.67 -3.66
CA HIS A 55 -12.68 -3.23 -2.75
C HIS A 55 -14.11 -2.82 -3.09
N ASP A 56 -14.29 -1.76 -3.88
CA ASP A 56 -15.57 -1.32 -4.43
C ASP A 56 -15.99 -2.06 -5.73
N GLY A 57 -15.14 -2.96 -6.22
CA GLY A 57 -15.35 -3.78 -7.42
C GLY A 57 -14.84 -3.17 -8.72
N THR A 58 -14.28 -1.95 -8.68
CA THR A 58 -13.67 -1.32 -9.86
C THR A 58 -12.38 -2.05 -10.23
N PRO A 59 -12.14 -2.39 -11.51
CA PRO A 59 -10.86 -2.97 -11.93
C PRO A 59 -9.68 -2.06 -11.62
N LEU A 60 -8.57 -2.62 -11.14
CA LEU A 60 -7.31 -1.90 -10.99
C LEU A 60 -6.55 -1.95 -12.31
N THR A 61 -6.14 -0.78 -12.82
CA THR A 61 -5.48 -0.65 -14.13
C THR A 61 -4.12 0.05 -14.02
N ALA A 62 -3.37 0.07 -15.12
CA ALA A 62 -2.13 0.83 -15.21
C ALA A 62 -2.34 2.34 -15.00
N GLU A 63 -3.52 2.88 -15.34
CA GLU A 63 -3.83 4.28 -15.07
C GLU A 63 -3.88 4.60 -13.57
N ASP A 64 -4.38 3.68 -12.75
CA ASP A 64 -4.45 3.85 -11.30
C ASP A 64 -3.06 3.91 -10.68
N VAL A 65 -2.17 2.99 -11.10
CA VAL A 65 -0.78 2.98 -10.65
C VAL A 65 -0.06 4.26 -11.08
N ALA A 66 -0.15 4.61 -12.37
CA ALA A 66 0.53 5.79 -12.90
C ALA A 66 0.01 7.07 -12.22
N PHE A 67 -1.30 7.17 -12.00
CA PHE A 67 -1.90 8.24 -11.21
C PHE A 67 -1.32 8.26 -9.79
N SER A 68 -1.32 7.14 -9.09
CA SER A 68 -0.87 7.05 -7.68
C SER A 68 0.56 7.51 -7.52
N TYR A 69 1.46 7.08 -8.41
CA TYR A 69 2.88 7.41 -8.28
C TYR A 69 3.14 8.88 -8.64
N ASN A 70 2.43 9.44 -9.62
CA ASN A 70 2.45 10.87 -9.88
C ASN A 70 1.85 11.66 -8.71
N PHE A 71 0.78 11.16 -8.10
CA PHE A 71 0.12 11.79 -6.95
C PHE A 71 1.09 11.87 -5.77
N TYR A 72 1.77 10.78 -5.42
CA TYR A 72 2.82 10.78 -4.39
C TYR A 72 3.98 11.71 -4.72
N LYS A 73 4.41 11.75 -5.98
CA LYS A 73 5.48 12.64 -6.46
C LYS A 73 5.12 14.12 -6.34
N ASN A 74 3.87 14.48 -6.57
CA ASN A 74 3.42 15.87 -6.61
C ASN A 74 2.94 16.41 -5.25
N HIS A 75 2.66 15.53 -4.28
CA HIS A 75 2.16 15.90 -2.95
C HIS A 75 3.18 15.57 -1.86
N GLU A 76 4.10 16.52 -1.62
CA GLU A 76 5.12 16.41 -0.57
C GLU A 76 4.51 16.28 0.84
N GLU A 77 3.25 16.69 1.02
CA GLU A 77 2.53 16.57 2.27
C GLU A 77 2.18 15.13 2.67
N PHE A 78 2.22 14.14 1.75
CA PHE A 78 2.11 12.73 2.13
C PHE A 78 3.42 12.33 2.80
N PRO A 79 3.46 12.36 4.14
CA PRO A 79 4.72 12.17 4.81
C PRO A 79 5.20 10.76 4.49
N PHE A 80 6.50 10.65 4.16
CA PHE A 80 7.22 9.41 3.93
C PHE A 80 6.96 8.66 2.60
N LEU A 81 5.92 8.97 1.81
CA LEU A 81 5.72 8.29 0.51
C LEU A 81 6.40 8.99 -0.66
N ASN A 82 6.36 10.33 -0.67
CA ASN A 82 6.98 11.15 -1.72
C ASN A 82 8.48 10.83 -1.91
N VAL A 83 9.18 10.51 -0.82
CA VAL A 83 10.62 10.21 -0.83
C VAL A 83 10.99 9.03 -1.75
N TYR A 84 10.09 8.07 -1.94
CA TYR A 84 10.29 6.92 -2.82
C TYR A 84 10.13 7.26 -4.31
N THR A 85 9.63 8.44 -4.63
CA THR A 85 9.43 8.94 -6.01
C THR A 85 10.43 10.03 -6.40
N ALA A 86 11.41 10.34 -5.54
CA ALA A 86 12.32 11.48 -5.71
C ALA A 86 13.09 11.48 -7.06
N TYR A 87 13.33 10.30 -7.63
CA TYR A 87 14.06 10.11 -8.88
C TYR A 87 13.17 9.74 -10.06
N PHE A 88 11.85 9.71 -9.89
CA PHE A 88 10.93 9.32 -10.96
C PHE A 88 10.71 10.54 -11.85
N ASP A 89 11.22 10.51 -13.07
CA ASP A 89 11.07 11.60 -14.05
C ASP A 89 9.68 11.55 -14.70
N THR A 90 9.32 10.42 -15.31
CA THR A 90 7.98 10.19 -15.86
C THR A 90 7.39 8.88 -15.35
N ILE A 91 6.07 8.87 -15.12
CA ILE A 91 5.29 7.67 -14.84
C ILE A 91 4.08 7.68 -15.77
N GLU A 92 4.01 6.71 -16.67
CA GLU A 92 3.01 6.67 -17.74
C GLU A 92 2.34 5.30 -17.81
N ALA A 93 1.01 5.31 -17.94
CA ALA A 93 0.27 4.14 -18.41
C ALA A 93 0.26 4.17 -19.95
N THR A 94 0.94 3.21 -20.59
CA THR A 94 1.05 3.16 -22.07
C THR A 94 -0.08 2.37 -22.71
N ASP A 95 -0.73 1.51 -21.94
CA ASP A 95 -1.99 0.83 -22.23
C ASP A 95 -2.67 0.43 -20.89
N GLU A 96 -3.79 -0.30 -20.94
CA GLU A 96 -4.58 -0.67 -19.75
C GLU A 96 -3.80 -1.47 -18.69
N SER A 97 -2.73 -2.18 -19.07
CA SER A 97 -1.96 -3.05 -18.17
C SER A 97 -0.46 -2.79 -18.19
N THR A 98 0.00 -1.66 -18.73
CA THR A 98 1.43 -1.36 -18.85
C THR A 98 1.80 -0.02 -18.25
N VAL A 99 2.64 -0.06 -17.22
CA VAL A 99 3.21 1.11 -16.57
C VAL A 99 4.68 1.24 -16.96
N VAL A 100 5.08 2.42 -17.42
CA VAL A 100 6.47 2.75 -17.71
C VAL A 100 6.93 3.84 -16.75
N ILE A 101 7.99 3.56 -16.00
CA ILE A 101 8.65 4.50 -15.09
C ILE A 101 10.00 4.86 -15.70
N THR A 102 10.22 6.14 -15.99
CA THR A 102 11.53 6.69 -16.36
C THR A 102 12.14 7.36 -15.15
N LEU A 103 13.38 7.02 -14.83
CA LEU A 103 14.14 7.53 -13.69
C LEU A 103 15.16 8.56 -14.17
N SER A 104 15.40 9.60 -13.36
CA SER A 104 16.47 10.57 -13.62
C SER A 104 17.87 9.96 -13.43
N GLU A 105 17.97 8.93 -12.58
CA GLU A 105 19.16 8.09 -12.41
C GLU A 105 18.74 6.69 -11.92
N ALA A 106 19.60 5.69 -12.15
CA ALA A 106 19.31 4.33 -11.73
C ALA A 106 19.28 4.22 -10.19
N ILE A 107 18.28 3.51 -9.66
CA ILE A 107 18.09 3.27 -8.23
C ILE A 107 18.44 1.80 -7.93
N PRO A 108 19.56 1.52 -7.24
CA PRO A 108 19.98 0.13 -6.99
C PRO A 108 19.05 -0.71 -6.11
N ASN A 109 18.15 -0.07 -5.35
CA ASN A 109 17.21 -0.72 -4.44
C ASN A 109 15.74 -0.44 -4.83
N MET A 110 15.46 -0.24 -6.12
CA MET A 110 14.13 0.14 -6.64
C MET A 110 12.99 -0.73 -6.09
N GLU A 111 13.16 -2.05 -6.05
CA GLU A 111 12.15 -2.99 -5.57
C GLU A 111 11.77 -2.73 -4.10
N SER A 112 12.77 -2.41 -3.26
CA SER A 112 12.54 -2.07 -1.85
C SER A 112 11.85 -0.72 -1.63
N GLN A 113 11.84 0.15 -2.64
CA GLN A 113 11.11 1.41 -2.61
C GLN A 113 9.67 1.20 -3.10
N LEU A 114 9.50 0.38 -4.13
CA LEU A 114 8.20 0.09 -4.74
C LEU A 114 7.22 -0.63 -3.79
N ILE A 115 7.70 -1.39 -2.79
CA ILE A 115 6.82 -2.00 -1.78
C ILE A 115 6.04 -0.96 -0.95
N TYR A 116 6.52 0.29 -0.89
CA TYR A 116 5.86 1.37 -0.15
C TYR A 116 5.04 2.29 -1.08
N LEU A 117 4.99 1.99 -2.38
CA LEU A 117 4.22 2.77 -3.36
C LEU A 117 2.98 1.98 -3.77
N TYR A 118 1.92 2.22 -3.03
CA TYR A 118 0.63 1.55 -3.15
C TYR A 118 -0.19 2.08 -4.35
N ALA A 119 -1.02 1.21 -4.93
CA ALA A 119 -1.99 1.62 -5.94
C ALA A 119 -3.26 2.19 -5.26
N LEU A 120 -3.54 3.46 -5.51
CA LEU A 120 -4.73 4.17 -5.09
C LEU A 120 -5.79 4.17 -6.21
N PRO A 121 -7.10 4.09 -5.87
CA PRO A 121 -8.17 4.19 -6.85
C PRO A 121 -8.25 5.59 -7.44
N LYS A 122 -7.80 5.76 -8.69
CA LYS A 122 -7.78 7.07 -9.37
C LYS A 122 -9.15 7.74 -9.34
N HIS A 123 -10.23 6.97 -9.57
CA HIS A 123 -11.60 7.47 -9.60
C HIS A 123 -12.10 8.08 -8.27
N ILE A 124 -11.38 7.84 -7.16
CA ILE A 124 -11.65 8.46 -5.86
C ILE A 124 -10.66 9.60 -5.61
N TRP A 125 -9.38 9.34 -5.82
CA TRP A 125 -8.31 10.23 -5.41
C TRP A 125 -8.08 11.41 -6.36
N GLU A 126 -8.46 11.30 -7.64
CA GLU A 126 -8.28 12.38 -8.63
C GLU A 126 -9.01 13.68 -8.24
N ALA A 127 -10.10 13.58 -7.45
CA ALA A 127 -10.83 14.74 -6.94
C ALA A 127 -10.01 15.59 -5.95
N TYR A 128 -8.89 15.06 -5.43
CA TYR A 128 -8.05 15.68 -4.42
C TYR A 128 -6.64 16.02 -4.93
N ASP A 129 -6.34 15.76 -6.21
CA ASP A 129 -5.02 15.97 -6.84
C ASP A 129 -4.65 17.43 -7.08
N ALA A 130 -5.65 18.31 -7.28
CA ALA A 130 -5.36 19.72 -7.58
C ALA A 130 -5.01 20.52 -6.32
N GLU A 131 -5.80 20.37 -5.25
CA GLU A 131 -5.60 20.95 -3.91
C GLU A 131 -6.47 20.14 -2.92
N GLY A 132 -5.92 19.74 -1.77
CA GLY A 132 -6.70 19.11 -0.69
C GLY A 132 -6.44 17.62 -0.46
N ALA A 133 -5.36 17.06 -1.00
CA ALA A 133 -4.95 15.70 -0.68
C ALA A 133 -4.67 15.50 0.82
N ALA A 134 -4.03 16.50 1.47
CA ALA A 134 -3.83 16.52 2.92
C ALA A 134 -5.14 16.54 3.74
N ASP A 135 -6.20 17.08 3.15
CA ASP A 135 -7.51 17.25 3.78
C ASP A 135 -8.44 16.07 3.49
N PHE A 136 -8.05 15.14 2.62
CA PHE A 136 -8.82 13.96 2.33
C PHE A 136 -8.71 12.96 3.49
N ALA A 137 -9.80 12.82 4.24
CA ALA A 137 -9.86 11.93 5.39
C ALA A 137 -9.70 10.45 5.01
N ASN A 138 -10.06 10.08 3.78
CA ASN A 138 -10.03 8.70 3.27
C ASN A 138 -10.73 7.69 4.21
N ASP A 139 -11.88 8.08 4.78
CA ASP A 139 -12.57 7.33 5.83
C ASP A 139 -12.98 5.90 5.43
N GLU A 140 -13.24 5.67 4.14
CA GLU A 140 -13.64 4.35 3.62
C GLU A 140 -12.43 3.45 3.32
N MET A 141 -11.24 4.04 3.13
CA MET A 141 -9.99 3.35 2.78
C MET A 141 -10.16 2.28 1.68
N VAL A 142 -10.79 2.66 0.57
CA VAL A 142 -10.96 1.75 -0.58
C VAL A 142 -9.59 1.47 -1.19
N GLY A 143 -9.11 0.23 -1.03
CA GLY A 143 -7.87 -0.25 -1.64
C GLY A 143 -8.10 -1.50 -2.48
N SER A 144 -7.06 -2.25 -2.77
CA SER A 144 -7.12 -3.48 -3.59
C SER A 144 -6.66 -4.74 -2.85
N GLY A 145 -6.05 -4.55 -1.67
CA GLY A 145 -5.32 -5.59 -0.96
C GLY A 145 -6.17 -6.67 -0.32
N ALA A 146 -5.49 -7.61 0.33
CA ALA A 146 -6.07 -8.81 0.90
C ALA A 146 -7.09 -8.53 2.04
N PHE A 147 -7.10 -7.35 2.62
CA PHE A 147 -8.07 -6.91 3.61
C PHE A 147 -8.67 -5.57 3.24
N ARG A 148 -9.88 -5.30 3.71
CA ARG A 148 -10.56 -4.02 3.57
C ARG A 148 -11.01 -3.48 4.90
N LEU A 149 -11.14 -2.15 5.00
CA LEU A 149 -11.71 -1.54 6.19
C LEU A 149 -13.15 -2.04 6.40
N ALA A 150 -13.44 -2.49 7.61
CA ALA A 150 -14.78 -2.89 8.02
C ALA A 150 -15.38 -1.91 9.02
N GLN A 151 -14.57 -1.44 9.96
CA GLN A 151 -14.96 -0.42 10.92
C GLN A 151 -13.73 0.32 11.44
N TYR A 152 -13.87 1.61 11.72
CA TYR A 152 -12.88 2.42 12.39
C TYR A 152 -13.54 3.19 13.52
N GLU A 153 -12.93 3.17 14.70
CA GLU A 153 -13.28 4.04 15.81
C GLU A 153 -12.03 4.74 16.32
N GLN A 154 -12.00 6.06 16.16
CA GLN A 154 -10.83 6.89 16.44
C GLN A 154 -10.31 6.68 17.88
N ASN A 155 -9.00 6.48 18.00
CA ASN A 155 -8.30 6.18 19.25
C ASN A 155 -8.78 4.91 19.97
N GLN A 156 -9.56 4.05 19.31
CA GLN A 156 -10.00 2.79 19.89
C GLN A 156 -9.55 1.61 19.06
N PHE A 157 -9.98 1.49 17.81
CA PHE A 157 -9.60 0.36 16.97
C PHE A 157 -9.78 0.61 15.48
N VAL A 158 -9.05 -0.17 14.69
CA VAL A 158 -9.31 -0.38 13.26
C VAL A 158 -9.63 -1.86 13.06
N GLN A 159 -10.82 -2.15 12.52
CA GLN A 159 -11.24 -3.49 12.18
C GLN A 159 -11.20 -3.67 10.66
N LEU A 160 -10.50 -4.71 10.23
CA LEU A 160 -10.39 -5.12 8.84
C LEU A 160 -11.15 -6.43 8.60
N ALA A 161 -11.80 -6.54 7.44
CA ALA A 161 -12.39 -7.78 6.95
C ALA A 161 -11.56 -8.35 5.80
N ALA A 162 -11.44 -9.67 5.75
CA ALA A 162 -10.70 -10.36 4.69
C ALA A 162 -11.41 -10.28 3.34
N VAL A 163 -10.63 -10.07 2.28
CA VAL A 163 -11.03 -10.20 0.87
C VAL A 163 -10.62 -11.59 0.40
N LYS A 164 -11.52 -12.57 0.59
CA LYS A 164 -11.22 -14.01 0.40
C LYS A 164 -10.90 -14.39 -1.05
N ASP A 165 -11.29 -13.55 -1.99
CA ASP A 165 -11.10 -13.68 -3.42
C ASP A 165 -9.92 -12.87 -3.95
N HIS A 166 -9.09 -12.28 -3.07
CA HIS A 166 -7.85 -11.62 -3.46
C HIS A 166 -6.98 -12.56 -4.33
N PRO A 167 -6.52 -12.13 -5.52
CA PRO A 167 -6.02 -13.03 -6.57
C PRO A 167 -4.72 -13.75 -6.21
N LEU A 168 -3.85 -13.15 -5.39
CA LEU A 168 -2.56 -13.74 -4.99
C LEU A 168 -2.54 -14.19 -3.53
N TYR A 169 -3.06 -13.34 -2.65
CA TYR A 169 -2.97 -13.51 -1.20
C TYR A 169 -4.34 -13.67 -0.52
N PRO A 170 -5.16 -14.70 -0.85
CA PRO A 170 -6.45 -14.89 -0.20
C PRO A 170 -6.25 -15.19 1.31
N PRO A 171 -6.78 -14.36 2.23
CA PRO A 171 -6.52 -14.53 3.65
C PRO A 171 -7.11 -15.81 4.24
N LYS A 172 -6.34 -16.44 5.13
CA LYS A 172 -6.77 -17.63 5.89
C LYS A 172 -7.60 -17.31 7.13
N ILE A 173 -7.64 -16.04 7.54
CA ILE A 173 -8.44 -15.51 8.64
C ILE A 173 -9.54 -14.62 8.09
N ASP A 174 -10.61 -14.40 8.85
CA ASP A 174 -11.77 -13.63 8.38
C ASP A 174 -11.62 -12.11 8.55
N GLY A 175 -10.64 -11.68 9.34
CA GLY A 175 -10.36 -10.27 9.59
C GLY A 175 -9.29 -10.11 10.66
N ALA A 176 -8.93 -8.86 10.92
CA ALA A 176 -7.99 -8.47 11.95
C ALA A 176 -8.53 -7.23 12.68
N ILE A 177 -8.24 -7.10 13.97
CA ILE A 177 -8.57 -5.90 14.76
C ILE A 177 -7.27 -5.35 15.33
N PHE A 178 -6.95 -4.12 14.95
CA PHE A 178 -5.85 -3.34 15.48
C PHE A 178 -6.40 -2.51 16.63
N GLN A 179 -6.15 -2.96 17.87
CA GLN A 179 -6.64 -2.31 19.07
C GLN A 179 -5.64 -1.25 19.54
N THR A 180 -6.11 -0.04 19.77
CA THR A 180 -5.33 1.05 20.38
C THR A 180 -5.35 0.90 21.90
N PHE A 181 -4.17 1.08 22.52
CA PHE A 181 -3.99 1.11 23.96
C PHE A 181 -3.27 2.40 24.38
N ASP A 182 -3.78 3.07 25.41
CA ASP A 182 -3.19 4.33 25.90
C ASP A 182 -1.84 4.15 26.61
N ASN A 183 -1.50 2.92 27.01
CA ASN A 183 -0.25 2.61 27.71
C ASN A 183 0.20 1.16 27.52
N GLN A 184 1.50 0.94 27.74
CA GLN A 184 2.17 -0.35 27.55
C GLN A 184 1.69 -1.43 28.54
N ASP A 185 1.37 -1.05 29.78
CA ASP A 185 0.88 -2.00 30.77
C ASP A 185 -0.46 -2.61 30.34
N GLY A 186 -1.38 -1.79 29.83
CA GLY A 186 -2.66 -2.23 29.28
C GLY A 186 -2.48 -3.21 28.12
N LEU A 187 -1.59 -2.88 27.18
CA LEU A 187 -1.24 -3.74 26.05
C LEU A 187 -0.66 -5.10 26.50
N VAL A 188 0.26 -5.12 27.48
CA VAL A 188 0.83 -6.37 28.00
C VAL A 188 -0.20 -7.19 28.76
N GLN A 189 -1.10 -6.56 29.53
CA GLN A 189 -2.19 -7.27 30.20
C GLN A 189 -3.19 -7.84 29.19
N ALA A 190 -3.50 -7.11 28.12
CA ALA A 190 -4.37 -7.59 27.06
C ALA A 190 -3.80 -8.86 26.40
N LEU A 191 -2.49 -8.89 26.14
CA LEU A 191 -1.83 -10.09 25.62
C LEU A 191 -1.87 -11.24 26.65
N ARG A 192 -1.54 -10.98 27.92
CA ARG A 192 -1.53 -11.99 28.98
C ARG A 192 -2.90 -12.62 29.23
N THR A 193 -3.96 -11.83 29.09
CA THR A 193 -5.35 -12.26 29.31
C THR A 193 -5.98 -12.89 28.05
N GLY A 194 -5.29 -12.84 26.91
CA GLY A 194 -5.81 -13.32 25.63
C GLY A 194 -6.88 -12.41 25.02
N GLN A 195 -6.93 -11.14 25.42
CA GLN A 195 -7.77 -10.13 24.77
C GLN A 195 -7.25 -9.77 23.37
N VAL A 196 -5.92 -9.81 23.17
CA VAL A 196 -5.27 -9.68 21.87
C VAL A 196 -4.41 -10.90 21.59
N ASP A 197 -4.32 -11.29 20.33
CA ASP A 197 -3.54 -12.45 19.89
C ASP A 197 -2.05 -12.12 19.73
N MET A 198 -1.72 -10.86 19.39
CA MET A 198 -0.37 -10.41 19.09
C MET A 198 -0.16 -8.95 19.51
N ILE A 199 1.09 -8.59 19.76
CA ILE A 199 1.56 -7.20 19.94
C ILE A 199 2.79 -6.99 19.05
N MET A 200 2.96 -5.79 18.47
CA MET A 200 4.06 -5.53 17.54
C MET A 200 5.41 -5.35 18.24
N GLU A 201 5.43 -4.66 19.37
CA GLU A 201 6.64 -4.42 20.16
C GLU A 201 6.39 -4.83 21.59
N MET A 202 7.28 -5.68 22.13
CA MET A 202 7.27 -6.00 23.55
C MET A 202 7.93 -4.86 24.32
N PRO A 203 7.27 -4.27 25.33
CA PRO A 203 7.90 -3.24 26.17
C PRO A 203 9.18 -3.77 26.83
N ALA A 204 10.19 -2.89 26.91
CA ALA A 204 11.51 -3.20 27.49
C ALA A 204 11.47 -3.52 28.99
#